data_AF-A0A7W9Z172-F1
#
_entry.id   AF-A0A7W9Z172-F1
#
_cell.length_a   1.000
_cell.length_b   1.000
_cell.length_c   1.000
_cell.angle_alpha   90.00
_cell.angle_beta   90.00
_cell.angle_gamma   90.00
#
_symmetry.space_group_name_H-M   'P 1'
#
loop_
_entity.id
_entity.type
_entity.pdbx_description
1 polymer ?
#
loop_
_entity_poly.entity_id
_entity_poly.type
_entity_poly.pdbx_seq_one_letter_code
_entity_poly.pdbx_strand_id
1 'polypeptide(L)'
;SITVEAVTDADPAVEYPRFVDGERRAPPEDVGGLSGFEEFLNAMAKPRHAQHREVVAWYGGRFEPDNIGVDTINDRIAKIARRRTLGKVGYAKSQNNRH
;
A
#
# COMPACT_ATOMS: atom_id res chain seq x y z
N SER A 1 9.51 -9.16 -5.07
CA SER A 1 10.09 -8.99 -6.42
C SER A 1 9.32 -7.90 -7.14
N ILE A 2 9.87 -7.31 -8.20
CA ILE A 2 9.15 -6.43 -9.11
C ILE A 2 9.26 -7.08 -10.49
N THR A 3 8.12 -7.31 -11.14
CA THR A 3 8.03 -7.93 -12.47
C THR A 3 7.18 -7.04 -13.37
N VAL A 4 7.62 -6.82 -14.61
CA VAL A 4 6.83 -6.12 -15.62
C VAL A 4 6.01 -7.15 -16.38
N GLU A 5 4.69 -7.11 -16.21
CA GLU A 5 3.77 -8.05 -16.86
C GLU A 5 3.30 -7.57 -18.24
N ALA A 6 3.20 -6.24 -18.44
CA ALA A 6 2.82 -5.63 -19.71
C ALA A 6 3.40 -4.21 -19.85
N VAL A 7 3.67 -3.80 -21.08
CA VAL A 7 4.00 -2.43 -21.46
C VAL A 7 3.02 -2.00 -22.55
N THR A 8 2.33 -0.90 -22.32
CA THR A 8 1.30 -0.36 -23.23
C THR A 8 1.42 1.16 -23.29
N ASP A 9 0.79 1.76 -24.30
CA ASP A 9 0.64 3.21 -24.35
C ASP A 9 -0.19 3.71 -23.16
N ALA A 10 0.18 4.89 -22.64
CA ALA A 10 -0.55 5.50 -21.54
C ALA A 10 -1.93 5.97 -22.02
N ASP A 11 -2.97 5.66 -21.26
CA ASP A 11 -4.31 6.18 -21.51
C ASP A 11 -4.35 7.67 -21.10
N PRO A 12 -4.63 8.60 -22.02
CA PRO A 12 -4.67 10.03 -21.72
C PRO A 12 -5.81 10.43 -20.77
N ALA A 13 -6.84 9.58 -20.61
CA ALA A 13 -7.95 9.81 -19.69
C ALA A 13 -7.66 9.33 -18.26
N VAL A 14 -6.54 8.63 -18.03
CA VAL A 14 -6.20 8.03 -16.74
C VAL A 14 -5.08 8.80 -16.05
N GLU A 15 -5.29 9.10 -14.76
CA GLU A 15 -4.21 9.59 -13.89
C GLU A 15 -3.41 8.41 -13.33
N TYR A 16 -2.08 8.52 -13.36
CA TYR A 16 -1.17 7.48 -12.89
C TYR A 16 -0.33 7.95 -11.69
N PRO A 17 0.05 7.06 -10.75
CA PRO A 17 -0.22 5.61 -10.74
C PRO A 17 -1.68 5.28 -10.36
N ARG A 18 -2.11 4.05 -10.67
CA ARG A 18 -3.40 3.50 -10.22
C ARG A 18 -3.20 2.14 -9.56
N PHE A 19 -4.03 1.83 -8.57
CA PHE A 19 -4.15 0.48 -8.04
C PHE A 19 -5.06 -0.32 -8.99
N VAL A 20 -4.63 -1.51 -9.39
CA VAL A 20 -5.37 -2.37 -10.33
C VAL A 20 -5.99 -3.52 -9.57
N ASP A 21 -5.19 -4.25 -8.80
CA ASP A 21 -5.64 -5.36 -7.98
C ASP A 21 -4.61 -5.67 -6.87
N GLY A 22 -5.03 -6.44 -5.88
CA GLY A 22 -4.21 -6.96 -4.81
C GLY A 22 -5.02 -7.72 -3.76
N GLU A 23 -4.34 -8.57 -3.01
CA GLU A 23 -4.93 -9.39 -1.95
C GLU A 23 -4.18 -9.26 -0.64
N ARG A 24 -4.91 -9.54 0.45
CA ARG A 24 -4.43 -9.59 1.84
C ARG A 24 -3.86 -8.28 2.38
N ARG A 25 -3.89 -8.17 3.70
CA ARG A 25 -3.28 -7.07 4.44
C ARG A 25 -1.78 -7.25 4.49
N ALA A 26 -1.05 -6.17 4.21
CA ALA A 26 0.40 -6.15 4.37
C ALA A 26 0.79 -6.42 5.83
N PRO A 27 1.96 -7.06 6.07
CA PRO A 27 2.50 -7.18 7.41
C PRO A 27 2.59 -5.82 8.11
N PRO A 28 2.31 -5.72 9.42
CA PRO A 28 2.52 -4.50 10.17
C PRO A 28 3.97 -4.01 10.07
N GLU A 29 4.16 -2.70 10.13
CA GLU A 29 5.51 -2.12 10.24
C GLU A 29 6.19 -2.67 11.51
N ASP A 30 7.52 -2.85 11.43
CA ASP A 30 8.35 -3.32 12.54
C ASP A 30 7.98 -4.68 13.15
N VAL A 31 7.22 -5.52 12.43
CA VAL A 31 6.82 -6.86 12.92
C VAL A 31 7.98 -7.87 12.97
N GLY A 32 9.18 -7.53 12.47
CA GLY A 32 10.35 -8.41 12.49
C GLY A 32 10.53 -9.28 11.24
N GLY A 33 10.11 -8.79 10.07
CA GLY A 33 10.27 -9.52 8.81
C GLY A 33 9.35 -10.73 8.68
N LEU A 34 9.75 -11.74 7.88
CA LEU A 34 8.91 -12.91 7.61
C LEU A 34 8.64 -13.73 8.87
N SER A 35 9.68 -14.10 9.61
CA SER A 35 9.55 -14.90 10.83
C SER A 35 8.71 -14.19 11.90
N GLY A 36 8.94 -12.89 12.09
CA GLY A 36 8.14 -12.10 13.02
C GLY A 36 6.67 -11.99 12.60
N PHE A 37 6.39 -11.89 11.30
CA PHE A 37 5.02 -11.91 10.80
C PHE A 37 4.33 -13.27 10.99
N GLU A 38 5.03 -14.38 10.82
CA GLU A 38 4.49 -15.73 11.08
C GLU A 38 4.15 -15.92 12.57
N GLU A 39 5.04 -15.50 13.47
CA GLU A 39 4.80 -15.52 14.92
C GLU A 39 3.62 -14.62 15.32
N PHE A 40 3.56 -13.42 14.75
CA PHE A 40 2.46 -12.49 14.90
C PHE A 40 1.12 -13.12 14.51
N LEU A 41 1.01 -13.72 13.32
CA LEU A 41 -0.21 -14.37 12.85
C LEU A 41 -0.62 -15.53 13.77
N ASN A 42 0.35 -16.36 14.18
CA ASN A 42 0.11 -17.49 15.07
C ASN A 42 -0.42 -17.04 16.45
N ALA A 43 0.18 -16.01 17.05
CA ALA A 43 -0.27 -15.45 18.32
C ALA A 43 -1.64 -14.76 18.18
N MET A 44 -1.87 -14.02 17.09
CA MET A 44 -3.12 -13.30 16.83
C MET A 44 -4.31 -14.26 16.63
N ALA A 45 -4.10 -15.42 16.00
CA ALA A 45 -5.16 -16.39 15.73
C ALA A 45 -5.60 -17.22 16.96
N LYS A 46 -4.79 -17.26 18.02
CA LYS A 46 -4.97 -18.20 19.15
C LYS A 46 -5.20 -17.45 20.46
N PRO A 47 -6.45 -17.30 20.95
CA PRO A 47 -6.74 -16.56 22.19
C PRO A 47 -6.03 -17.06 23.45
N ARG A 48 -5.64 -18.35 23.47
CA ARG A 48 -4.91 -18.98 24.59
C ARG A 48 -3.38 -18.97 24.40
N HIS A 49 -2.87 -18.38 23.32
CA HIS A 49 -1.44 -18.24 23.11
C HIS A 49 -0.86 -17.29 24.15
N ALA A 50 0.32 -17.61 24.69
CA ALA A 50 0.94 -16.84 25.77
C ALA A 50 1.09 -15.34 25.41
N GLN A 51 1.40 -15.05 24.14
CA GLN A 51 1.62 -13.70 23.62
C GLN A 51 0.36 -13.05 23.00
N HIS A 52 -0.81 -13.72 22.97
CA HIS A 52 -1.99 -13.21 22.26
C HIS A 52 -2.38 -11.79 22.70
N ARG A 53 -2.46 -11.58 24.02
CA ARG A 53 -2.84 -10.28 24.60
C ARG A 53 -1.84 -9.18 24.27
N GLU A 54 -0.55 -9.50 24.29
CA GLU A 54 0.54 -8.56 23.99
C GLU A 54 0.50 -8.15 22.53
N VAL A 55 0.37 -9.12 21.62
CA VAL A 55 0.33 -8.87 20.17
C VAL A 55 -0.92 -8.07 19.75
N VAL A 56 -2.09 -8.37 20.31
CA VAL A 56 -3.32 -7.59 20.08
C VAL A 56 -3.15 -6.15 20.56
N ALA A 57 -2.56 -5.95 21.75
CA ALA A 57 -2.33 -4.63 22.30
C ALA A 57 -1.30 -3.83 21.47
N TRP A 58 -0.21 -4.47 21.05
CA TRP A 58 0.81 -3.85 20.20
C TRP A 58 0.25 -3.43 18.84
N TYR A 59 -0.55 -4.29 18.20
CA TYR A 59 -1.20 -3.95 16.92
C TYR A 59 -2.31 -2.90 17.08
N GLY A 60 -2.89 -2.79 18.28
CA GLY A 60 -4.01 -1.89 18.56
C GLY A 60 -5.38 -2.48 18.24
N GLY A 61 -5.49 -3.82 18.14
CA GLY A 61 -6.77 -4.49 17.86
C GLY A 61 -6.61 -5.86 17.20
N ARG A 62 -7.67 -6.31 16.53
CA ARG A 62 -7.66 -7.55 15.75
C ARG A 62 -7.07 -7.29 14.37
N PHE A 63 -6.15 -8.13 13.94
CA PHE A 63 -5.65 -8.12 12.57
C PHE A 63 -6.61 -8.89 11.66
N GLU A 64 -7.04 -8.25 10.58
CA GLU A 64 -7.87 -8.86 9.55
C GLU A 64 -7.00 -9.16 8.32
N PRO A 65 -6.45 -10.39 8.19
CA PRO A 65 -5.44 -10.74 7.18
C PRO A 65 -5.96 -10.66 5.75
N ASP A 66 -7.25 -10.92 5.54
CA ASP A 66 -7.85 -10.96 4.19
C ASP A 66 -8.35 -9.59 3.73
N ASN A 67 -8.34 -8.59 4.61
CA ASN A 67 -8.79 -7.24 4.27
C ASN A 67 -7.62 -6.35 3.84
N ILE A 68 -7.39 -6.25 2.53
CA ILE A 68 -6.37 -5.38 1.94
C ILE A 68 -6.64 -3.87 2.12
N GLY A 69 -7.90 -3.46 2.30
CA GLY A 69 -8.27 -2.05 2.45
C GLY A 69 -8.25 -1.25 1.15
N VAL A 70 -8.91 -1.77 0.11
CA VAL A 70 -8.97 -1.19 -1.25
C VAL A 70 -9.26 0.31 -1.25
N ASP A 71 -10.24 0.78 -0.47
CA ASP A 71 -10.61 2.19 -0.41
C ASP A 71 -9.45 3.07 0.09
N THR A 72 -8.75 2.62 1.13
CA THR A 72 -7.60 3.35 1.68
C THR A 72 -6.45 3.41 0.69
N ILE A 73 -6.23 2.33 -0.06
CA ILE A 73 -5.21 2.27 -1.12
C ILE A 73 -5.56 3.26 -2.22
N ASN A 74 -6.79 3.21 -2.73
CA ASN A 74 -7.26 4.11 -3.78
C ASN A 74 -7.13 5.58 -3.36
N ASP A 75 -7.55 5.94 -2.15
CA ASP A 75 -7.41 7.30 -1.63
C ASP A 75 -5.96 7.78 -1.57
N ARG A 76 -5.04 6.91 -1.13
CA ARG A 76 -3.61 7.23 -1.04
C ARG A 76 -2.98 7.34 -2.43
N ILE A 77 -3.31 6.43 -3.33
CA ILE A 77 -2.81 6.43 -4.71
C ILE A 77 -3.33 7.65 -5.48
N ALA A 78 -4.60 8.02 -5.33
CA ALA A 78 -5.16 9.22 -5.94
C ALA A 78 -4.42 10.51 -5.53
N LYS A 79 -4.02 10.61 -4.26
CA LYS A 79 -3.19 11.74 -3.79
C LYS A 79 -1.82 11.77 -4.47
N ILE A 80 -1.20 10.61 -4.70
CA ILE A 80 0.09 10.50 -5.40
C ILE A 80 -0.08 10.86 -6.88
N ALA A 81 -1.12 10.33 -7.54
CA ALA A 81 -1.43 10.61 -8.93
C ALA A 81 -1.63 12.11 -9.18
N ARG A 82 -2.46 12.77 -8.34
CA ARG A 82 -2.69 14.21 -8.40
C ARG A 82 -1.40 15.03 -8.28
N ARG A 83 -0.52 14.70 -7.32
CA ARG A 83 0.77 15.39 -7.14
C ARG A 83 1.64 15.26 -8.38
N ARG A 84 1.67 14.08 -8.99
CA ARG A 84 2.44 13.82 -10.23
C ARG A 84 1.88 14.63 -11.40
N THR A 85 0.56 14.68 -11.58
CA THR A 85 -0.10 15.48 -12.63
C THR A 85 0.26 16.96 -12.50
N LEU A 86 0.11 17.53 -11.29
CA LEU A 86 0.45 18.93 -11.03
C LEU A 86 1.94 19.21 -11.30
N GLY A 87 2.83 18.30 -10.88
CA GLY A 87 4.26 18.41 -11.14
C GLY A 87 4.61 18.43 -12.63
N LYS A 88 3.99 17.57 -13.44
CA LYS A 88 4.17 17.55 -14.91
C LYS A 88 3.71 18.86 -15.54
N VAL A 89 2.54 19.37 -15.15
CA VAL A 89 2.01 20.63 -15.67
C VAL A 89 2.94 21.80 -15.30
N GLY A 90 3.42 21.85 -14.06
CA GLY A 90 4.38 22.87 -13.62
C GLY A 90 5.69 22.82 -14.41
N TYR A 91 6.23 21.62 -14.61
CA TYR A 91 7.44 21.41 -15.42
C TYR A 91 7.25 21.90 -16.86
N ALA A 92 6.15 21.51 -17.53
CA ALA A 92 5.87 21.93 -18.91
C ALA A 92 5.78 23.46 -19.06
N LYS A 93 5.10 24.14 -18.12
CA LYS A 93 5.05 25.60 -18.08
C LYS A 93 6.44 26.23 -17.91
N SER A 94 7.28 25.65 -17.05
CA SER A 94 8.64 26.15 -16.83
C SER A 94 9.53 26.07 -18.08
N GLN A 95 9.31 25.07 -18.94
CA GLN A 95 10.06 24.91 -20.19
C GLN A 95 9.61 25.93 -21.24
N ASN A 96 8.30 26.19 -21.32
CA ASN A 96 7.75 27.13 -22.29
C ASN A 96 8.12 28.60 -22.00
N ASN A 97 8.41 28.94 -20.74
CA ASN A 97 8.84 30.30 -20.34
C ASN A 97 10.36 30.54 -20.50
N ARG A 98 11.14 29.54 -20.93
CA ARG A 98 12.59 29.65 -21.17
C ARG A 98 12.94 29.91 -22.64
N HIS A 99 11.94 30.05 -23.49
CA HIS A 99 12.02 30.46 -24.90
C HIS A 99 11.30 31.79 -25.09
#